data_AF-A0A1W9X813-F1
#
_entry.id   AF-A0A1W9X813-F1
#
_cell.length_a   1.000
_cell.length_b   1.000
_cell.length_c   1.000
_cell.angle_alpha   90.00
_cell.angle_beta   90.00
_cell.angle_gamma   90.00
#
_symmetry.space_group_name_H-M   'P 1'
#
loop_
_entity.id
_entity.type
_entity.pdbx_description
1 polymer ?
#
loop_
_entity_poly.entity_id
_entity_poly.type
_entity_poly.pdbx_seq_one_letter_code
_entity_poly.pdbx_strand_id
1 'polypeptide(L)'
;MSDDISYNIGTDILLEWGQVFLQPEAFPEFLSDIEEEALSLGESLDTHLKQGTARIAAEAVSARDILGASDIIGLTPDDEKWYEAEAAFSSLDLMIYMTEAIARMVRKKNALLADTLLTELDEQMYLTADFLHGDAFSPLRLISFNEMRKNMLEGIGEKHRYLFPWYELLSEEDSGLLELLITHYHDLGSTAELPESLRGDLPFYLAELGRDEELERYLQKENVISLSLEKTFREHWAFGLRNAARSAGYKRRRPEDVETLGIERISRGILAQKPQIPQDGLVLAVTGACFAPEIEEDRRIRLLLDMESWVKDLPPDGNASDLSFRCADHLKKLDQGEIGAEDAAELLLDFWFGQMETLRVSDEQRDMAELVGELLVQEPGGDGGKTPPSAEDILKMIIGAAICRQRIRWPLSFPMGETDDEEKTVTLPGVIRVSGKQEADVICLDIASVSVPPEMEQISHEILTKLLERLNSGRETFYYQVLLKNPEGRWSTFPDKPEEIYDLEIPVPDIVPDEGFILLSDTKGNELEKSAEAMMKSLNKTGKPGDESKVSSSTLIILVEI
;
A
#
# COMPACT_ATOMS: atom_id res chain seq x y z
N MET A 1 2.86 -38.43 -11.77
CA MET A 1 1.80 -39.18 -11.07
C MET A 1 0.81 -38.12 -10.66
N SER A 2 -0.38 -38.13 -11.25
CA SER A 2 -1.45 -37.19 -10.93
C SER A 2 -2.02 -37.57 -9.57
N ASP A 3 -1.82 -36.74 -8.55
CA ASP A 3 -2.57 -36.86 -7.31
C ASP A 3 -4.02 -36.48 -7.62
N ASP A 4 -4.80 -37.52 -7.86
CA ASP A 4 -6.25 -37.45 -8.00
C ASP A 4 -6.78 -37.04 -6.62
N ILE A 5 -7.09 -35.75 -6.44
CA ILE A 5 -7.74 -35.24 -5.22
C ILE A 5 -9.16 -35.81 -5.23
N SER A 6 -9.30 -37.05 -4.76
CA SER A 6 -10.62 -37.65 -4.59
C SER A 6 -11.34 -36.88 -3.49
N TYR A 7 -12.44 -36.23 -3.87
CA TYR A 7 -13.34 -35.56 -2.94
C TYR A 7 -13.72 -36.50 -1.78
N ASN A 8 -13.38 -36.11 -0.54
CA ASN A 8 -13.42 -36.97 0.63
C ASN A 8 -14.67 -36.67 1.48
N ILE A 9 -15.81 -37.18 1.03
CA ILE A 9 -17.13 -36.99 1.64
C ILE A 9 -17.13 -37.36 3.14
N GLY A 10 -16.37 -38.37 3.54
CA GLY A 10 -16.32 -38.80 4.95
C GLY A 10 -15.65 -37.78 5.88
N THR A 11 -14.70 -37.00 5.36
CA THR A 11 -14.04 -35.93 6.13
C THR A 11 -14.98 -34.76 6.31
N ASP A 12 -15.66 -34.33 5.23
CA ASP A 12 -16.57 -33.18 5.25
C ASP A 12 -17.74 -33.41 6.22
N ILE A 13 -18.34 -34.61 6.21
CA ILE A 13 -19.43 -34.98 7.13
C ILE A 13 -18.99 -34.89 8.60
N LEU A 14 -17.77 -35.31 8.93
CA LEU A 14 -17.27 -35.21 10.31
C LEU A 14 -16.93 -33.77 10.71
N LEU A 15 -16.41 -32.97 9.79
CA LEU A 15 -16.15 -31.56 10.04
C LEU A 15 -17.47 -30.81 10.29
N GLU A 16 -18.50 -31.06 9.47
CA GLU A 16 -19.83 -30.51 9.67
C GLU A 16 -20.42 -30.93 11.02
N TRP A 17 -20.30 -32.21 11.38
CA TRP A 17 -20.72 -32.68 12.70
C TRP A 17 -20.02 -31.92 13.83
N GLY A 18 -18.69 -31.80 13.76
CA GLY A 18 -17.88 -31.11 14.76
C GLY A 18 -18.26 -29.63 14.89
N GLN A 19 -18.44 -28.95 13.76
CA GLN A 19 -18.85 -27.55 13.72
C GLN A 19 -20.22 -27.34 14.38
N VAL A 20 -21.23 -28.12 13.98
CA VAL A 20 -22.59 -28.04 14.54
C VAL A 20 -22.59 -28.36 16.03
N PHE A 21 -21.81 -29.36 16.47
CA PHE A 21 -21.73 -29.75 17.87
C PHE A 21 -21.23 -28.63 18.78
N LEU A 22 -20.35 -27.77 18.26
CA LEU A 22 -19.72 -26.69 19.02
C LEU A 22 -20.49 -25.36 18.97
N GLN A 23 -21.59 -25.28 18.23
CA GLN A 23 -22.42 -24.08 18.16
C GLN A 23 -23.13 -23.79 19.51
N PRO A 24 -23.54 -22.52 19.75
CA PRO A 24 -24.28 -22.14 20.96
C PRO A 24 -25.64 -22.85 21.09
N GLU A 25 -26.28 -23.09 19.95
CA GLU A 25 -27.58 -23.74 19.86
C GLU A 25 -27.41 -25.25 19.71
N ALA A 26 -28.21 -26.01 20.47
CA ALA A 26 -28.16 -27.47 20.37
C ALA A 26 -29.04 -27.94 19.21
N PHE A 27 -28.45 -28.64 18.24
CA PHE A 27 -29.15 -29.26 17.11
C PHE A 27 -29.11 -30.80 17.19
N PRO A 28 -29.72 -31.43 18.21
CA PRO A 28 -29.57 -32.86 18.45
C PRO A 28 -30.13 -33.74 17.32
N GLU A 29 -31.23 -33.31 16.67
CA GLU A 29 -31.82 -34.04 15.55
C GLU A 29 -30.88 -34.00 14.33
N PHE A 30 -30.38 -32.82 13.97
CA PHE A 30 -29.45 -32.66 12.85
C PHE A 30 -28.12 -33.39 13.08
N LEU A 31 -27.56 -33.33 14.30
CA LEU A 31 -26.38 -34.12 14.66
C LEU A 31 -26.63 -35.62 14.53
N SER A 32 -27.82 -36.10 14.88
CA SER A 32 -28.20 -37.51 14.72
C SER A 32 -28.26 -37.91 13.24
N ASP A 33 -28.81 -37.04 12.38
CA ASP A 33 -28.89 -37.27 10.93
C ASP A 33 -27.47 -37.37 10.31
N ILE A 34 -26.57 -36.44 10.67
CA ILE A 34 -25.17 -36.47 10.24
C ILE A 34 -24.45 -37.72 10.78
N GLU A 35 -24.72 -38.13 12.04
CA GLU A 35 -24.18 -39.37 12.58
C GLU A 35 -24.59 -40.57 11.72
N GLU A 36 -25.88 -40.71 11.42
CA GLU A 36 -26.42 -41.79 10.59
C GLU A 36 -25.78 -41.82 9.18
N GLU A 37 -25.62 -40.66 8.56
CA GLU A 37 -24.96 -40.52 7.26
C GLU A 37 -23.49 -40.97 7.33
N ALA A 38 -22.73 -40.51 8.32
CA ALA A 38 -21.36 -40.95 8.54
C ALA A 38 -21.26 -42.47 8.76
N LEU A 39 -22.25 -43.07 9.43
CA LEU A 39 -22.27 -44.51 9.67
C LEU A 39 -22.49 -45.32 8.39
N SER A 40 -23.13 -44.75 7.38
CA SER A 40 -23.46 -45.42 6.11
C SER A 40 -22.25 -45.63 5.19
N LEU A 41 -21.14 -44.93 5.42
CA LEU A 41 -19.92 -44.96 4.59
C LEU A 41 -19.08 -46.25 4.74
N GLY A 42 -19.32 -47.07 5.76
CA GLY A 42 -18.72 -48.41 5.89
C GLY A 42 -17.17 -48.43 5.92
N GLU A 43 -16.56 -49.43 5.27
CA GLU A 43 -15.09 -49.66 5.28
C GLU A 43 -14.28 -48.56 4.56
N SER A 44 -14.92 -47.70 3.75
CA SER A 44 -14.26 -46.56 3.10
C SER A 44 -13.89 -45.45 4.09
N LEU A 45 -14.55 -45.40 5.25
CA LEU A 45 -14.37 -44.39 6.27
C LEU A 45 -12.94 -44.36 6.81
N ASP A 46 -12.32 -45.51 7.10
CA ASP A 46 -10.97 -45.57 7.67
C ASP A 46 -9.90 -44.90 6.79
N THR A 47 -10.03 -45.06 5.46
CA THR A 47 -9.10 -44.45 4.49
C THR A 47 -9.35 -42.96 4.37
N HIS A 48 -10.63 -42.58 4.28
CA HIS A 48 -11.07 -41.19 4.26
C HIS A 48 -10.58 -40.42 5.49
N LEU A 49 -10.71 -41.00 6.69
CA LEU A 49 -10.29 -40.37 7.93
C LEU A 49 -8.77 -40.17 7.99
N LYS A 50 -7.97 -41.18 7.63
CA LYS A 50 -6.51 -41.04 7.63
C LYS A 50 -6.04 -39.93 6.68
N GLN A 51 -6.62 -39.88 5.48
CA GLN A 51 -6.28 -38.83 4.50
C GLN A 51 -6.76 -37.46 4.96
N GLY A 52 -7.98 -37.36 5.49
CA GLY A 52 -8.55 -36.12 6.00
C GLY A 52 -7.79 -35.56 7.19
N THR A 53 -7.46 -36.40 8.18
CA THR A 53 -6.64 -36.03 9.34
C THR A 53 -5.26 -35.54 8.93
N ALA A 54 -4.57 -36.26 8.03
CA ALA A 54 -3.26 -35.83 7.53
C ALA A 54 -3.33 -34.49 6.77
N ARG A 55 -4.40 -34.26 5.99
CA ARG A 55 -4.64 -32.98 5.29
C ARG A 55 -4.82 -31.84 6.30
N ILE A 56 -5.72 -32.02 7.28
CA ILE A 56 -5.99 -31.03 8.31
C ILE A 56 -4.73 -30.72 9.14
N ALA A 57 -3.94 -31.74 9.46
CA ALA A 57 -2.66 -31.55 10.15
C ALA A 57 -1.68 -30.70 9.32
N ALA A 58 -1.62 -30.91 8.00
CA ALA A 58 -0.79 -30.10 7.10
C ALA A 58 -1.33 -28.67 6.95
N GLU A 59 -2.65 -28.49 6.86
CA GLU A 59 -3.29 -27.17 6.83
C GLU A 59 -3.01 -26.38 8.11
N ALA A 60 -2.99 -27.04 9.27
CA ALA A 60 -2.63 -26.41 10.54
C ALA A 60 -1.18 -25.93 10.59
N VAL A 61 -0.24 -26.68 9.98
CA VAL A 61 1.14 -26.22 9.82
C VAL A 61 1.18 -24.95 8.98
N SER A 62 0.52 -24.96 7.81
CA SER A 62 0.45 -23.79 6.93
C SER A 62 -0.21 -22.59 7.61
N ALA A 63 -1.25 -22.82 8.41
CA ALA A 63 -1.94 -21.76 9.14
C ALA A 63 -1.01 -21.10 10.17
N ARG A 64 -0.19 -21.88 10.90
CA ARG A 64 0.82 -21.32 11.81
C ARG A 64 1.87 -20.51 11.06
N ASP A 65 2.31 -20.97 9.88
CA ASP A 65 3.30 -20.26 9.08
C ASP A 65 2.75 -18.90 8.60
N ILE A 66 1.48 -18.86 8.15
CA ILE A 66 0.79 -17.62 7.77
C ILE A 66 0.65 -16.70 8.98
N LEU A 67 0.11 -17.20 10.10
CA LEU A 67 -0.09 -16.40 11.32
C LEU A 67 1.24 -16.00 11.99
N GLY A 68 2.35 -16.67 11.66
CA GLY A 68 3.70 -16.33 12.12
C GLY A 68 4.45 -15.36 11.20
N ALA A 69 3.92 -15.07 10.01
CA ALA A 69 4.57 -14.20 9.05
C ALA A 69 4.57 -12.73 9.53
N SER A 70 5.59 -11.96 9.15
CA SER A 70 5.73 -10.55 9.56
C SER A 70 4.77 -9.61 8.82
N ASP A 71 4.27 -10.04 7.67
CA ASP A 71 3.43 -9.26 6.77
C ASP A 71 1.93 -9.30 7.11
N ILE A 72 1.53 -10.06 8.13
CA ILE A 72 0.18 -10.02 8.68
C ILE A 72 -0.05 -8.83 9.63
N ILE A 73 1.03 -8.22 10.10
CA ILE A 73 0.98 -7.18 11.13
C ILE A 73 0.37 -5.92 10.52
N GLY A 74 -0.71 -5.42 11.12
CA GLY A 74 -1.36 -4.19 10.69
C GLY A 74 -2.23 -4.33 9.43
N LEU A 75 -2.56 -5.54 8.99
CA LEU A 75 -3.45 -5.75 7.84
C LEU A 75 -4.87 -5.26 8.11
N THR A 76 -5.53 -4.78 7.06
CA THR A 76 -6.92 -4.34 7.06
C THR A 76 -7.76 -5.22 6.13
N PRO A 77 -9.10 -5.19 6.23
CA PRO A 77 -9.98 -5.93 5.30
C PRO A 77 -9.81 -5.56 3.82
N ASP A 78 -9.14 -4.44 3.51
CA ASP A 78 -8.82 -4.04 2.13
C ASP A 78 -7.58 -4.77 1.57
N ASP A 79 -6.82 -5.47 2.42
CA ASP A 79 -5.61 -6.21 2.05
C ASP A 79 -5.93 -7.68 1.73
N GLU A 80 -5.46 -8.20 0.59
CA GLU A 80 -5.70 -9.60 0.17
C GLU A 80 -5.22 -10.63 1.21
N LYS A 81 -4.05 -10.37 1.82
CA LYS A 81 -3.47 -11.23 2.86
C LYS A 81 -4.29 -11.29 4.15
N TRP A 82 -5.21 -10.34 4.34
CA TRP A 82 -6.13 -10.39 5.48
C TRP A 82 -7.03 -11.62 5.37
N TYR A 83 -7.50 -11.95 4.16
CA TYR A 83 -8.30 -13.13 3.88
C TYR A 83 -7.49 -14.42 3.98
N GLU A 84 -6.19 -14.39 3.67
CA GLU A 84 -5.29 -15.53 3.92
C GLU A 84 -5.17 -15.83 5.42
N ALA A 85 -5.04 -14.80 6.26
CA ALA A 85 -5.03 -14.96 7.71
C ALA A 85 -6.39 -15.44 8.26
N GLU A 86 -7.51 -14.94 7.73
CA GLU A 86 -8.85 -15.44 8.07
C GLU A 86 -9.01 -16.93 7.74
N ALA A 87 -8.55 -17.34 6.55
CA ALA A 87 -8.53 -18.75 6.16
C ALA A 87 -7.62 -19.59 7.07
N ALA A 88 -6.48 -19.04 7.51
CA ALA A 88 -5.60 -19.72 8.45
C ALA A 88 -6.28 -20.00 9.80
N PHE A 89 -7.02 -19.03 10.37
CA PHE A 89 -7.83 -19.29 11.58
C PHE A 89 -8.87 -20.39 11.33
N SER A 90 -9.56 -20.34 10.20
CA SER A 90 -10.53 -21.38 9.81
C SER A 90 -9.89 -22.76 9.71
N SER A 91 -8.67 -22.87 9.17
CA SER A 91 -7.91 -24.13 9.11
C SER A 91 -7.55 -24.65 10.51
N LEU A 92 -7.26 -23.78 11.47
CA LEU A 92 -7.05 -24.20 12.86
C LEU A 92 -8.34 -24.76 13.48
N ASP A 93 -9.50 -24.17 13.18
CA ASP A 93 -10.79 -24.64 13.67
C ASP A 93 -11.12 -26.06 13.21
N LEU A 94 -10.73 -26.42 11.97
CA LEU A 94 -10.93 -27.77 11.42
C LEU A 94 -10.28 -28.85 12.29
N MET A 95 -9.15 -28.57 12.94
CA MET A 95 -8.52 -29.51 13.89
C MET A 95 -9.45 -29.81 15.06
N ILE A 96 -10.08 -28.79 15.63
CA ILE A 96 -10.98 -28.94 16.78
C ILE A 96 -12.26 -29.68 16.36
N TYR A 97 -12.86 -29.30 15.23
CA TYR A 97 -14.04 -29.96 14.69
C TYR A 97 -13.78 -31.46 14.45
N MET A 98 -12.66 -31.78 13.80
CA MET A 98 -12.28 -33.16 13.54
C MET A 98 -11.99 -33.95 14.82
N THR A 99 -11.30 -33.34 15.79
CA THR A 99 -10.99 -33.95 17.09
C THR A 99 -12.27 -34.34 17.84
N GLU A 100 -13.22 -33.41 17.93
CA GLU A 100 -14.49 -33.62 18.62
C GLU A 100 -15.33 -34.71 17.95
N ALA A 101 -15.37 -34.72 16.61
CA ALA A 101 -16.08 -35.72 15.82
C ALA A 101 -15.44 -37.12 15.95
N ILE A 102 -14.11 -37.25 15.84
CA ILE A 102 -13.41 -38.52 16.02
C ILE A 102 -13.63 -39.08 17.43
N ALA A 103 -13.48 -38.23 18.45
CA ALA A 103 -13.62 -38.65 19.84
C ALA A 103 -15.04 -39.16 20.18
N ARG A 104 -16.08 -38.60 19.56
CA ARG A 104 -17.49 -38.91 19.90
C ARG A 104 -18.16 -39.88 18.94
N MET A 105 -17.79 -39.89 17.66
CA MET A 105 -18.40 -40.73 16.64
C MET A 105 -17.52 -41.94 16.31
N VAL A 106 -16.27 -41.70 15.90
CA VAL A 106 -15.37 -42.76 15.41
C VAL A 106 -14.93 -43.68 16.54
N ARG A 107 -14.59 -43.13 17.72
CA ARG A 107 -14.09 -43.89 18.86
C ARG A 107 -15.08 -44.95 19.37
N LYS A 108 -16.39 -44.68 19.29
CA LYS A 108 -17.45 -45.64 19.65
C LYS A 108 -17.44 -46.90 18.78
N LYS A 109 -16.95 -46.78 17.54
CA LYS A 109 -16.91 -47.85 16.54
C LYS A 109 -15.54 -48.53 16.45
N ASN A 110 -14.48 -47.72 16.38
CA ASN A 110 -13.11 -48.19 16.22
C ASN A 110 -12.18 -47.35 17.12
N ALA A 111 -12.06 -47.77 18.38
CA ALA A 111 -11.26 -47.07 19.38
C ALA A 111 -9.78 -46.96 18.98
N LEU A 112 -9.21 -48.02 18.38
CA LEU A 112 -7.79 -48.06 18.02
C LEU A 112 -7.47 -47.10 16.87
N LEU A 113 -8.34 -47.01 15.86
CA LEU A 113 -8.20 -46.01 14.80
C LEU A 113 -8.36 -44.60 15.36
N ALA A 114 -9.40 -44.35 16.15
CA ALA A 114 -9.66 -43.04 16.73
C ALA A 114 -8.48 -42.56 17.59
N ASP A 115 -7.95 -43.41 18.47
CA ASP A 115 -6.80 -43.05 19.31
C ASP A 115 -5.55 -42.72 18.47
N THR A 116 -5.36 -43.39 17.33
CA THR A 116 -4.25 -43.08 16.40
C THR A 116 -4.41 -41.71 15.75
N LEU A 117 -5.60 -41.41 15.21
CA LEU A 117 -5.88 -40.14 14.54
C LEU A 117 -5.88 -38.96 15.52
N LEU A 118 -6.42 -39.17 16.72
CA LEU A 118 -6.42 -38.16 17.79
C LEU A 118 -4.99 -37.82 18.22
N THR A 119 -4.08 -38.80 18.30
CA THR A 119 -2.68 -38.53 18.65
C THR A 119 -2.02 -37.56 17.66
N GLU A 120 -2.32 -37.69 16.36
CA GLU A 120 -1.77 -36.81 15.32
C GLU A 120 -2.34 -35.37 15.41
N LEU A 121 -3.64 -35.23 15.66
CA LEU A 121 -4.28 -33.92 15.84
C LEU A 121 -3.85 -33.25 17.16
N ASP A 122 -3.76 -34.02 18.24
CA ASP A 122 -3.31 -33.54 19.56
C ASP A 122 -1.87 -33.00 19.48
N GLU A 123 -1.00 -33.64 18.69
CA GLU A 123 0.35 -33.14 18.44
C GLU A 123 0.33 -31.77 17.72
N GLN A 124 -0.50 -31.60 16.69
CA GLN A 124 -0.62 -30.31 16.00
C GLN A 124 -1.28 -29.23 16.86
N MET A 125 -2.26 -29.58 17.68
CA MET A 125 -2.84 -28.67 18.67
C MET A 125 -1.79 -28.22 19.69
N TYR A 126 -0.96 -29.14 20.18
CA TYR A 126 0.14 -28.81 21.10
C TYR A 126 1.14 -27.85 20.46
N LEU A 127 1.58 -28.12 19.23
CA LEU A 127 2.51 -27.25 18.49
C LEU A 127 1.89 -25.86 18.21
N THR A 128 0.58 -25.79 17.98
CA THR A 128 -0.13 -24.51 17.77
C THR A 128 -0.22 -23.72 19.06
N ALA A 129 -0.52 -24.38 20.19
CA ALA A 129 -0.49 -23.73 21.50
C ALA A 129 0.93 -23.25 21.87
N ASP A 130 1.95 -24.07 21.60
CA ASP A 130 3.36 -23.70 21.84
C ASP A 130 3.80 -22.53 20.96
N PHE A 131 3.34 -22.45 19.71
CA PHE A 131 3.53 -21.29 18.85
C PHE A 131 2.87 -20.02 19.43
N LEU A 132 1.59 -20.09 19.79
CA LEU A 132 0.83 -18.92 20.27
C LEU A 132 1.29 -18.42 21.65
N HIS A 133 1.86 -19.28 22.47
CA HIS A 133 2.35 -18.97 23.81
C HIS A 133 3.88 -19.00 23.93
N GLY A 134 4.58 -19.16 22.80
CA GLY A 134 6.02 -19.29 22.73
C GLY A 134 6.74 -17.97 22.97
N ASP A 135 8.05 -18.04 23.19
CA ASP A 135 8.87 -16.87 23.52
C ASP A 135 9.13 -15.93 22.33
N ALA A 136 8.84 -16.35 21.10
CA ALA A 136 9.19 -15.64 19.86
C ALA A 136 7.98 -15.08 19.07
N PHE A 137 6.77 -15.23 19.62
CA PHE A 137 5.54 -14.74 19.00
C PHE A 137 4.75 -13.90 19.99
N SER A 138 4.37 -12.69 19.60
CA SER A 138 3.45 -11.88 20.39
C SER A 138 2.03 -11.93 19.82
N PRO A 139 1.01 -12.23 20.66
CA PRO A 139 -0.39 -12.10 20.26
C PRO A 139 -0.80 -10.69 19.84
N LEU A 140 -0.01 -9.65 20.14
CA LEU A 140 -0.23 -8.29 19.64
C LEU A 140 -0.28 -8.23 18.11
N ARG A 141 0.41 -9.15 17.40
CA ARG A 141 0.30 -9.25 15.93
C ARG A 141 -1.12 -9.49 15.44
N LEU A 142 -1.96 -10.11 16.27
CA LEU A 142 -3.31 -10.52 15.90
C LEU A 142 -4.37 -9.46 16.20
N ILE A 143 -4.00 -8.30 16.75
CA ILE A 143 -4.93 -7.22 17.13
C ILE A 143 -5.77 -6.73 15.94
N SER A 144 -5.15 -6.61 14.77
CA SER A 144 -5.83 -6.19 13.54
C SER A 144 -6.96 -7.13 13.12
N PHE A 145 -7.00 -8.35 13.66
CA PHE A 145 -8.04 -9.34 13.42
C PHE A 145 -9.06 -9.43 14.56
N ASN A 146 -8.98 -8.59 15.61
CA ASN A 146 -9.80 -8.70 16.83
C ASN A 146 -11.30 -8.72 16.54
N GLU A 147 -11.79 -7.87 15.63
CA GLU A 147 -13.22 -7.84 15.30
C GLU A 147 -13.68 -9.16 14.68
N MET A 148 -12.94 -9.68 13.70
CA MET A 148 -13.23 -10.99 13.10
C MET A 148 -13.11 -12.12 14.13
N ARG A 149 -12.05 -12.13 14.93
CA ARG A 149 -11.82 -13.17 15.96
C ARG A 149 -12.95 -13.19 16.99
N LYS A 150 -13.45 -12.03 17.42
CA LYS A 150 -14.62 -11.91 18.29
C LYS A 150 -15.88 -12.46 17.62
N ASN A 151 -16.13 -12.10 16.37
CA ASN A 151 -17.29 -12.60 15.62
C ASN A 151 -17.26 -14.13 15.46
N MET A 152 -16.10 -14.71 15.17
CA MET A 152 -15.93 -16.16 15.08
C MET A 152 -16.17 -16.83 16.46
N LEU A 153 -15.65 -16.24 17.53
CA LEU A 153 -15.84 -16.73 18.90
C LEU A 153 -17.31 -16.70 19.36
N GLU A 154 -18.10 -15.73 18.90
CA GLU A 154 -19.54 -15.65 19.14
C GLU A 154 -20.30 -16.82 18.49
N GLY A 155 -19.82 -17.31 17.35
CA GLY A 155 -20.32 -18.51 16.69
C GLY A 155 -20.03 -19.82 17.42
N ILE A 156 -19.23 -19.78 18.49
CA ILE A 156 -18.87 -20.95 19.31
C ILE A 156 -19.59 -20.87 20.66
N GLY A 157 -20.22 -21.98 21.05
CA GLY A 157 -20.89 -22.09 22.34
C GLY A 157 -19.93 -21.84 23.50
N GLU A 158 -20.35 -21.03 24.49
CA GLU A 158 -19.50 -20.53 25.58
C GLU A 158 -18.72 -21.64 26.30
N LYS A 159 -19.34 -22.81 26.51
CA LYS A 159 -18.72 -23.99 27.14
C LYS A 159 -17.58 -24.62 26.34
N HIS A 160 -17.39 -24.24 25.08
CA HIS A 160 -16.42 -24.82 24.13
C HIS A 160 -15.31 -23.85 23.73
N ARG A 161 -15.43 -22.56 24.04
CA ARG A 161 -14.48 -21.51 23.62
C ARG A 161 -13.04 -21.78 24.01
N TYR A 162 -12.82 -22.46 25.15
CA TYR A 162 -11.49 -22.88 25.61
C TYR A 162 -10.72 -23.77 24.63
N LEU A 163 -11.40 -24.39 23.65
CA LEU A 163 -10.78 -25.19 22.60
C LEU A 163 -10.18 -24.33 21.47
N PHE A 164 -10.50 -23.03 21.42
CA PHE A 164 -10.11 -22.10 20.36
C PHE A 164 -9.30 -20.92 20.93
N PRO A 165 -8.12 -21.19 21.54
CA PRO A 165 -7.36 -20.16 22.25
C PRO A 165 -6.98 -18.97 21.34
N TRP A 166 -6.80 -19.20 20.04
CA TRP A 166 -6.42 -18.15 19.07
C TRP A 166 -7.45 -17.02 18.93
N TYR A 167 -8.71 -17.24 19.28
CA TYR A 167 -9.75 -16.20 19.23
C TYR A 167 -9.84 -15.34 20.49
N GLU A 168 -9.35 -15.83 21.64
CA GLU A 168 -9.38 -15.10 22.92
C GLU A 168 -8.10 -14.31 23.19
N LEU A 169 -6.98 -14.70 22.56
CA LEU A 169 -5.67 -14.06 22.77
C LEU A 169 -5.67 -12.57 22.43
N LEU A 170 -5.68 -11.73 23.47
CA LEU A 170 -5.71 -10.25 23.40
C LEU A 170 -6.84 -9.71 22.50
N SER A 171 -7.93 -10.45 22.35
CA SER A 171 -9.04 -10.00 21.51
C SER A 171 -9.77 -8.82 22.16
N GLU A 172 -9.79 -8.73 23.49
CA GLU A 172 -10.41 -7.62 24.23
C GLU A 172 -9.76 -6.26 23.98
N GLU A 173 -8.50 -6.24 23.53
CA GLU A 173 -7.81 -5.01 23.17
C GLU A 173 -8.51 -4.28 22.01
N ASP A 174 -8.41 -2.95 22.01
CA ASP A 174 -8.92 -2.11 20.93
C ASP A 174 -8.15 -2.41 19.63
N SER A 175 -8.85 -2.51 18.49
CA SER A 175 -8.22 -2.65 17.18
C SER A 175 -7.30 -1.46 16.86
N GLY A 176 -7.56 -0.28 17.45
CA GLY A 176 -6.69 0.90 17.37
C GLY A 176 -5.43 0.85 18.25
N LEU A 177 -5.25 -0.18 19.09
CA LEU A 177 -4.08 -0.29 19.97
C LEU A 177 -2.76 -0.29 19.20
N LEU A 178 -2.72 -0.98 18.05
CA LEU A 178 -1.51 -1.03 17.22
C LEU A 178 -1.13 0.36 16.71
N GLU A 179 -2.10 1.16 16.26
CA GLU A 179 -1.87 2.54 15.81
C GLU A 179 -1.38 3.45 16.95
N LEU A 180 -1.89 3.25 18.17
CA LEU A 180 -1.43 3.96 19.35
C LEU A 180 0.03 3.60 19.68
N LEU A 181 0.37 2.32 19.64
CA LEU A 181 1.75 1.84 19.84
C LEU A 181 2.69 2.40 18.78
N ILE A 182 2.26 2.47 17.51
CA ILE A 182 3.01 3.11 16.42
C ILE A 182 3.22 4.60 16.72
N THR A 183 2.16 5.33 17.03
CA THR A 183 2.20 6.79 17.23
C THR A 183 3.12 7.17 18.38
N HIS A 184 3.05 6.42 19.47
CA HIS A 184 3.77 6.70 20.71
C HIS A 184 5.03 5.85 20.90
N TYR A 185 5.53 5.16 19.87
CA TYR A 185 6.67 4.23 20.00
C TYR A 185 7.89 4.88 20.68
N HIS A 186 8.24 6.09 20.27
CA HIS A 186 9.36 6.87 20.84
C HIS A 186 9.18 7.26 22.31
N ASP A 187 7.93 7.28 22.79
CA ASP A 187 7.54 7.60 24.17
C ASP A 187 7.33 6.37 25.04
N LEU A 188 7.37 5.14 24.50
CA LEU A 188 7.12 3.93 25.29
C LEU A 188 8.12 3.75 26.46
N GLY A 189 9.31 4.36 26.37
CA GLY A 189 10.30 4.44 27.46
C GLY A 189 10.07 5.58 28.47
N SER A 190 9.10 6.46 28.23
CA SER A 190 8.78 7.66 29.01
C SER A 190 7.29 7.72 29.33
N THR A 191 6.91 7.51 30.59
CA THR A 191 5.49 7.48 31.00
C THR A 191 4.78 8.84 30.95
N ALA A 192 5.48 9.93 30.63
CA ALA A 192 4.97 11.29 30.82
C ALA A 192 3.88 11.69 29.81
N GLU A 193 3.93 11.17 28.58
CA GLU A 193 3.13 11.68 27.45
C GLU A 193 2.22 10.63 26.77
N LEU A 194 2.19 9.40 27.29
CA LEU A 194 1.36 8.33 26.72
C LEU A 194 -0.15 8.56 26.97
N PRO A 195 -1.04 8.16 26.06
CA PRO A 195 -2.49 8.07 26.29
C PRO A 195 -2.85 7.17 27.46
N GLU A 196 -4.00 7.43 28.11
CA GLU A 196 -4.48 6.61 29.24
C GLU A 196 -4.68 5.14 28.85
N SER A 197 -5.14 4.88 27.62
CA SER A 197 -5.29 3.54 27.04
C SER A 197 -3.98 2.74 26.98
N LEU A 198 -2.83 3.40 26.83
CA LEU A 198 -1.52 2.72 26.82
C LEU A 198 -0.90 2.60 28.21
N ARG A 199 -1.15 3.55 29.13
CA ARG A 199 -0.47 3.60 30.44
C ARG A 199 -0.80 2.43 31.35
N GLY A 200 -2.02 1.90 31.29
CA GLY A 200 -2.49 0.83 32.18
C GLY A 200 -1.68 -0.45 32.03
N ASP A 201 -1.47 -0.86 30.76
CA ASP A 201 -0.87 -2.15 30.41
C ASP A 201 0.49 -2.01 29.72
N LEU A 202 1.11 -0.83 29.79
CA LEU A 202 2.43 -0.56 29.20
C LEU A 202 3.50 -1.61 29.54
N PRO A 203 3.66 -2.09 30.80
CA PRO A 203 4.65 -3.12 31.10
C PRO A 203 4.38 -4.44 30.37
N PHE A 204 3.11 -4.78 30.15
CA PHE A 204 2.71 -5.96 29.40
C PHE A 204 3.04 -5.77 27.92
N TYR A 205 2.64 -4.65 27.30
CA TYR A 205 2.97 -4.38 25.90
C TYR A 205 4.49 -4.34 25.66
N LEU A 206 5.27 -3.73 26.55
CA LEU A 206 6.73 -3.74 26.44
C LEU A 206 7.34 -5.14 26.54
N ALA A 207 6.78 -6.01 27.39
CA ALA A 207 7.22 -7.40 27.51
C ALA A 207 6.90 -8.19 26.23
N GLU A 208 5.72 -7.96 25.66
CA GLU A 208 5.28 -8.55 24.39
C GLU A 208 6.14 -8.08 23.21
N LEU A 209 6.46 -6.79 23.13
CA LEU A 209 7.38 -6.26 22.12
C LEU A 209 8.80 -6.83 22.26
N GLY A 210 9.28 -7.01 23.50
CA GLY A 210 10.60 -7.60 23.75
C GLY A 210 10.70 -9.10 23.41
N ARG A 211 9.58 -9.78 23.17
CA ARG A 211 9.51 -11.18 22.73
C ARG A 211 9.53 -11.32 21.20
N ASP A 212 9.04 -10.29 20.51
CA ASP A 212 8.74 -10.37 19.08
C ASP A 212 9.48 -9.28 18.31
N GLU A 213 10.70 -9.61 17.87
CA GLU A 213 11.59 -8.68 17.18
C GLU A 213 11.00 -8.16 15.85
N GLU A 214 10.18 -8.95 15.16
CA GLU A 214 9.55 -8.52 13.91
C GLU A 214 8.43 -7.51 14.16
N LEU A 215 7.63 -7.71 15.21
CA LEU A 215 6.63 -6.72 15.63
C LEU A 215 7.29 -5.42 16.10
N GLU A 216 8.35 -5.48 16.90
CA GLU A 216 9.10 -4.30 17.32
C GLU A 216 9.64 -3.52 16.11
N ARG A 217 10.25 -4.22 15.15
CA ARG A 217 10.78 -3.61 13.91
C ARG A 217 9.68 -2.97 13.07
N TYR A 218 8.52 -3.61 12.97
CA TYR A 218 7.36 -3.07 12.29
C TYR A 218 6.90 -1.75 12.94
N LEU A 219 6.69 -1.75 14.25
CA LEU A 219 6.26 -0.55 14.99
C LEU A 219 7.27 0.60 14.87
N GLN A 220 8.57 0.30 14.99
CA GLN A 220 9.61 1.30 14.83
C GLN A 220 9.59 1.93 13.43
N LYS A 221 9.44 1.10 12.39
CA LYS A 221 9.39 1.55 10.99
C LYS A 221 8.17 2.45 10.75
N GLU A 222 6.99 2.01 11.18
CA GLU A 222 5.75 2.78 11.01
C GLU A 222 5.75 4.05 11.87
N ASN A 223 6.38 4.05 13.05
CA ASN A 223 6.55 5.27 13.85
C ASN A 223 7.39 6.31 13.11
N VAL A 224 8.51 5.91 12.50
CA VAL A 224 9.36 6.82 11.71
C VAL A 224 8.58 7.42 10.54
N ILE A 225 7.74 6.62 9.88
CA ILE A 225 6.88 7.08 8.80
C ILE A 225 5.83 8.06 9.34
N SER A 226 5.15 7.71 10.43
CA SER A 226 4.14 8.54 11.07
C SER A 226 4.69 9.91 11.49
N LEU A 227 5.85 9.93 12.15
CA LEU A 227 6.54 11.18 12.52
C LEU A 227 6.96 12.00 11.29
N SER A 228 7.39 11.34 10.21
CA SER A 228 7.76 12.02 8.97
C SER A 228 6.54 12.63 8.27
N LEU A 229 5.42 11.91 8.25
CA LEU A 229 4.14 12.40 7.75
C LEU A 229 3.67 13.58 8.60
N GLU A 230 3.61 13.43 9.92
CA GLU A 230 3.20 14.49 10.83
C GLU A 230 4.06 15.75 10.64
N LYS A 231 5.38 15.59 10.58
CA LYS A 231 6.29 16.69 10.27
C LYS A 231 5.96 17.33 8.92
N THR A 232 5.72 16.54 7.89
CA THR A 232 5.34 17.04 6.56
C THR A 232 4.03 17.83 6.61
N PHE A 233 3.00 17.34 7.31
CA PHE A 233 1.73 18.03 7.52
C PHE A 233 1.90 19.34 8.29
N ARG A 234 2.84 19.41 9.24
CA ARG A 234 3.15 20.64 9.99
C ARG A 234 3.97 21.64 9.17
N GLU A 235 4.90 21.18 8.35
CA GLU A 235 5.79 22.03 7.55
C GLU A 235 5.09 22.62 6.31
N HIS A 236 4.02 21.97 5.85
CA HIS A 236 3.31 22.33 4.63
C HIS A 236 1.83 22.59 4.87
N TRP A 237 1.44 23.86 4.94
CA TRP A 237 0.03 24.21 5.15
C TRP A 237 -0.87 23.77 3.99
N ALA A 238 -0.30 23.48 2.82
CA ALA A 238 -0.99 22.95 1.65
C ALA A 238 -1.85 21.70 1.96
N PHE A 239 -1.32 20.77 2.77
CA PHE A 239 -2.04 19.55 3.12
C PHE A 239 -3.20 19.83 4.09
N GLY A 240 -2.96 20.68 5.09
CA GLY A 240 -4.00 21.14 6.02
C GLY A 240 -5.12 21.88 5.29
N LEU A 241 -4.76 22.81 4.40
CA LEU A 241 -5.71 23.59 3.61
C LEU A 241 -6.56 22.71 2.70
N ARG A 242 -5.98 21.70 2.04
CA ARG A 242 -6.73 20.75 1.21
C ARG A 242 -7.81 20.01 2.02
N ASN A 243 -7.46 19.52 3.21
CA ASN A 243 -8.40 18.78 4.06
C ASN A 243 -9.51 19.70 4.59
N ALA A 244 -9.16 20.92 4.99
CA ALA A 244 -10.11 21.95 5.41
C ALA A 244 -11.05 22.37 4.27
N ALA A 245 -10.52 22.60 3.07
CA ALA A 245 -11.29 22.96 1.87
C ALA A 245 -12.30 21.88 1.49
N ARG A 246 -11.89 20.60 1.50
CA ARG A 246 -12.81 19.48 1.27
C ARG A 246 -13.97 19.49 2.27
N SER A 247 -13.66 19.68 3.55
CA SER A 247 -14.66 19.75 4.62
C SER A 247 -15.60 20.95 4.47
N ALA A 248 -15.09 22.12 4.10
CA ALA A 248 -15.87 23.34 3.89
C ALA A 248 -16.80 23.20 2.66
N GLY A 249 -16.29 22.63 1.56
CA GLY A 249 -17.04 22.42 0.32
C GLY A 249 -18.24 21.48 0.48
N TYR A 250 -18.18 20.49 1.37
CA TYR A 250 -19.33 19.62 1.68
C TYR A 250 -20.41 20.33 2.51
N LYS A 251 -20.04 21.32 3.33
CA LYS A 251 -20.97 21.97 4.28
C LYS A 251 -21.86 23.03 3.63
N ARG A 252 -21.47 23.59 2.48
CA ARG A 252 -22.20 24.69 1.84
C ARG A 252 -22.79 24.29 0.49
N ARG A 253 -24.03 24.69 0.25
CA ARG A 253 -24.67 24.57 -1.06
C ARG A 253 -24.05 25.56 -2.04
N ARG A 254 -23.91 25.12 -3.29
CA ARG A 254 -23.45 25.95 -4.41
C ARG A 254 -24.54 26.97 -4.79
N PRO A 255 -24.18 28.06 -5.49
CA PRO A 255 -25.17 28.98 -6.05
C PRO A 255 -26.14 28.27 -7.02
N GLU A 256 -27.42 28.64 -7.02
CA GLU A 256 -28.51 27.92 -7.71
C GLU A 256 -28.27 27.76 -9.23
N ASP A 257 -27.72 28.79 -9.87
CA ASP A 257 -27.48 28.80 -11.32
C ASP A 257 -26.30 27.90 -11.74
N VAL A 258 -25.42 27.48 -10.80
CA VAL A 258 -24.26 26.63 -11.09
C VAL A 258 -24.68 25.20 -11.41
N GLU A 259 -25.73 24.69 -10.75
CA GLU A 259 -26.24 23.33 -10.99
C GLU A 259 -26.81 23.18 -12.40
N THR A 260 -27.41 24.25 -12.95
CA THR A 260 -28.02 24.22 -14.29
C THR A 260 -27.01 24.42 -15.42
N LEU A 261 -25.98 25.25 -15.22
CA LEU A 261 -24.98 25.57 -16.24
C LEU A 261 -23.80 24.58 -16.27
N GLY A 262 -23.60 23.84 -15.18
CA GLY A 262 -22.54 22.85 -15.02
C GLY A 262 -21.31 23.45 -14.34
N ILE A 263 -20.93 22.88 -13.19
CA ILE A 263 -19.79 23.34 -12.37
C ILE A 263 -18.47 23.35 -13.15
N GLU A 264 -18.26 22.37 -14.03
CA GLU A 264 -17.03 22.27 -14.80
C GLU A 264 -16.87 23.43 -15.78
N ARG A 265 -17.95 23.75 -16.52
CA ARG A 265 -17.98 24.83 -17.51
C ARG A 265 -17.77 26.19 -16.86
N ILE A 266 -18.38 26.39 -15.70
CA ILE A 266 -18.18 27.62 -14.91
C ILE A 266 -16.75 27.69 -14.37
N SER A 267 -16.23 26.60 -13.80
CA SER A 267 -14.86 26.56 -13.26
C SER A 267 -13.82 26.85 -14.36
N ARG A 268 -13.98 26.27 -15.55
CA ARG A 268 -13.11 26.58 -16.71
C ARG A 268 -13.24 28.04 -17.15
N GLY A 269 -14.46 28.59 -17.17
CA GLY A 269 -14.69 30.00 -17.50
C GLY A 269 -14.10 30.98 -16.47
N ILE A 270 -14.05 30.59 -15.20
CA ILE A 270 -13.37 31.33 -14.13
C ILE A 270 -11.86 31.26 -14.29
N LEU A 271 -11.30 30.07 -14.45
CA LEU A 271 -9.85 29.85 -14.47
C LEU A 271 -9.19 30.33 -15.77
N ALA A 272 -9.93 30.40 -16.89
CA ALA A 272 -9.43 30.97 -18.14
C ALA A 272 -9.26 32.50 -18.11
N GLN A 273 -9.66 33.16 -17.02
CA GLN A 273 -9.51 34.61 -16.89
C GLN A 273 -8.04 34.99 -16.71
N LYS A 274 -7.62 36.04 -17.41
CA LYS A 274 -6.31 36.65 -17.16
C LYS A 274 -6.44 37.64 -16.00
N PRO A 275 -5.87 37.34 -14.82
CA PRO A 275 -5.85 38.28 -13.71
C PRO A 275 -5.09 39.55 -14.11
N GLN A 276 -5.52 40.70 -13.61
CA GLN A 276 -4.85 41.98 -13.89
C GLN A 276 -3.63 42.21 -12.99
N ILE A 277 -3.62 41.58 -11.82
CA ILE A 277 -2.59 41.70 -10.80
C ILE A 277 -2.16 40.27 -10.41
N PRO A 278 -0.84 40.00 -10.26
CA PRO A 278 -0.34 38.66 -9.92
C PRO A 278 -0.97 38.04 -8.66
N GLN A 279 -1.30 38.87 -7.67
CA GLN A 279 -1.96 38.44 -6.44
C GLN A 279 -3.33 37.82 -6.69
N ASP A 280 -4.14 38.40 -7.57
CA ASP A 280 -5.45 37.83 -7.94
C ASP A 280 -5.25 36.49 -8.66
N GLY A 281 -4.17 36.37 -9.44
CA GLY A 281 -3.77 35.12 -10.08
C GLY A 281 -3.45 34.03 -9.06
N LEU A 282 -2.60 34.33 -8.06
CA LEU A 282 -2.25 33.37 -7.02
C LEU A 282 -3.46 32.97 -6.17
N VAL A 283 -4.29 33.93 -5.73
CA VAL A 283 -5.50 33.64 -4.96
C VAL A 283 -6.46 32.78 -5.77
N LEU A 284 -6.66 33.10 -7.05
CA LEU A 284 -7.51 32.31 -7.94
C LEU A 284 -6.94 30.91 -8.19
N ALA A 285 -5.63 30.78 -8.29
CA ALA A 285 -4.94 29.51 -8.47
C ALA A 285 -5.08 28.61 -7.23
N VAL A 286 -4.84 29.14 -6.02
CA VAL A 286 -5.05 28.41 -4.76
C VAL A 286 -6.51 28.00 -4.60
N THR A 287 -7.43 28.92 -4.91
CA THR A 287 -8.87 28.63 -4.85
C THR A 287 -9.28 27.55 -5.86
N GLY A 288 -8.76 27.62 -7.08
CA GLY A 288 -8.95 26.60 -8.11
C GLY A 288 -8.40 25.24 -7.69
N ALA A 289 -7.19 25.20 -7.14
CA ALA A 289 -6.61 23.97 -6.60
C ALA A 289 -7.44 23.40 -5.44
N CYS A 290 -8.07 24.23 -4.61
CA CYS A 290 -8.93 23.76 -3.53
C CYS A 290 -10.30 23.24 -4.01
N PHE A 291 -10.94 23.88 -4.99
CA PHE A 291 -12.37 23.68 -5.25
C PHE A 291 -12.75 23.34 -6.70
N ALA A 292 -11.84 23.48 -7.67
CA ALA A 292 -12.15 23.09 -9.04
C ALA A 292 -12.33 21.55 -9.13
N PRO A 293 -13.34 21.07 -9.88
CA PRO A 293 -13.53 19.65 -10.12
C PRO A 293 -12.49 19.12 -11.12
N GLU A 294 -12.44 17.80 -11.32
CA GLU A 294 -11.60 17.15 -12.35
C GLU A 294 -10.07 17.37 -12.23
N ILE A 295 -9.58 17.82 -11.08
CA ILE A 295 -8.14 17.80 -10.79
C ILE A 295 -7.85 16.55 -9.97
N GLU A 296 -7.01 15.66 -10.52
CA GLU A 296 -6.47 14.49 -9.83
C GLU A 296 -5.77 14.89 -8.53
N GLU A 297 -5.94 14.11 -7.46
CA GLU A 297 -5.47 14.49 -6.11
C GLU A 297 -3.96 14.71 -6.03
N ASP A 298 -3.16 13.86 -6.68
CA ASP A 298 -1.71 14.02 -6.72
C ASP A 298 -1.30 15.35 -7.39
N ARG A 299 -2.04 15.76 -8.41
CA ARG A 299 -1.80 17.02 -9.12
C ARG A 299 -2.31 18.22 -8.33
N ARG A 300 -3.41 18.06 -7.60
CA ARG A 300 -3.96 19.07 -6.68
C ARG A 300 -2.97 19.42 -5.58
N ILE A 301 -2.39 18.41 -4.94
CA ILE A 301 -1.39 18.58 -3.88
C ILE A 301 -0.14 19.26 -4.42
N ARG A 302 0.35 18.85 -5.60
CA ARG A 302 1.49 19.51 -6.28
C ARG A 302 1.26 21.00 -6.47
N LEU A 303 0.11 21.36 -7.04
CA LEU A 303 -0.26 22.76 -7.27
C LEU A 303 -0.27 23.57 -5.98
N LEU A 304 -0.87 23.04 -4.90
CA LEU A 304 -0.90 23.71 -3.60
C LEU A 304 0.49 23.88 -2.98
N LEU A 305 1.37 22.86 -3.09
CA LEU A 305 2.76 22.95 -2.61
C LEU A 305 3.57 23.97 -3.40
N ASP A 306 3.39 24.06 -4.72
CA ASP A 306 4.02 25.09 -5.53
C ASP A 306 3.57 26.48 -5.07
N MET A 307 2.27 26.67 -4.86
CA MET A 307 1.67 27.94 -4.40
C MET A 307 2.13 28.36 -3.00
N GLU A 308 2.42 27.41 -2.10
CA GLU A 308 2.92 27.68 -0.76
C GLU A 308 4.22 28.51 -0.80
N SER A 309 5.11 28.23 -1.74
CA SER A 309 6.33 29.03 -1.91
C SER A 309 6.06 30.46 -2.39
N TRP A 310 4.94 30.70 -3.09
CA TRP A 310 4.60 32.00 -3.69
C TRP A 310 3.86 32.91 -2.71
N VAL A 311 3.12 32.33 -1.77
CA VAL A 311 2.39 33.07 -0.73
C VAL A 311 3.35 33.88 0.15
N LYS A 312 4.60 33.40 0.33
CA LYS A 312 5.65 34.10 1.08
C LYS A 312 6.01 35.46 0.47
N ASP A 313 5.95 35.55 -0.85
CA ASP A 313 6.35 36.73 -1.62
C ASP A 313 5.18 37.68 -1.91
N LEU A 314 3.99 37.42 -1.35
CA LEU A 314 2.83 38.29 -1.51
C LEU A 314 3.09 39.68 -0.90
N PRO A 315 2.88 40.77 -1.67
CA PRO A 315 3.10 42.12 -1.20
C PRO A 315 2.20 42.45 0.00
N PRO A 316 2.68 43.21 1.00
CA PRO A 316 1.99 43.39 2.27
C PRO A 316 0.78 44.33 2.22
N ASP A 317 0.52 45.05 1.13
CA ASP A 317 -0.42 46.18 1.16
C ASP A 317 -1.45 46.17 0.03
N GLY A 318 -2.72 46.30 0.43
CA GLY A 318 -3.83 46.59 -0.47
C GLY A 318 -5.12 46.95 0.24
N ASN A 319 -6.20 47.10 -0.51
CA ASN A 319 -7.47 47.57 0.02
C ASN A 319 -8.22 46.44 0.75
N ALA A 320 -8.31 46.52 2.08
CA ALA A 320 -8.98 45.53 2.92
C ALA A 320 -10.48 45.29 2.61
N SER A 321 -11.11 46.16 1.80
CA SER A 321 -12.48 45.93 1.32
C SER A 321 -12.58 44.93 0.15
N ASP A 322 -11.47 44.55 -0.46
CA ASP A 322 -11.42 43.60 -1.58
C ASP A 322 -11.22 42.17 -1.06
N LEU A 323 -12.09 41.26 -1.51
CA LEU A 323 -12.10 39.86 -1.07
C LEU A 323 -10.83 39.11 -1.52
N SER A 324 -10.26 39.45 -2.68
CA SER A 324 -8.99 38.86 -3.15
C SER A 324 -7.85 39.22 -2.20
N PHE A 325 -7.78 40.49 -1.77
CA PHE A 325 -6.80 40.94 -0.80
C PHE A 325 -6.94 40.27 0.57
N ARG A 326 -8.18 40.07 1.03
CA ARG A 326 -8.43 39.34 2.29
C ARG A 326 -8.00 37.87 2.18
N CYS A 327 -8.23 37.21 1.05
CA CYS A 327 -7.78 35.85 0.83
C CYS A 327 -6.26 35.74 0.84
N ALA A 328 -5.57 36.66 0.16
CA ALA A 328 -4.11 36.73 0.17
C ALA A 328 -3.54 36.96 1.59
N ASP A 329 -4.14 37.86 2.38
CA ASP A 329 -3.76 38.09 3.77
C ASP A 329 -3.97 36.85 4.65
N HIS A 330 -5.08 36.13 4.48
CA HIS A 330 -5.32 34.87 5.18
C HIS A 330 -4.32 33.77 4.77
N LEU A 331 -4.00 33.64 3.48
CA LEU A 331 -2.97 32.70 3.03
C LEU A 331 -1.61 33.03 3.66
N LYS A 332 -1.25 34.32 3.75
CA LYS A 332 -0.01 34.76 4.39
C LYS A 332 0.00 34.50 5.90
N LYS A 333 -1.11 34.71 6.59
CA LYS A 333 -1.28 34.37 8.01
C LYS A 333 -1.25 32.86 8.26
N LEU A 334 -1.79 32.08 7.33
CA LEU A 334 -1.72 30.62 7.38
C LEU A 334 -0.26 30.15 7.24
N ASP A 335 0.49 30.70 6.29
CA ASP A 335 1.93 30.43 6.13
C ASP A 335 2.75 30.79 7.38
N GLN A 336 2.34 31.84 8.10
CA GLN A 336 2.96 32.27 9.35
C GLN A 336 2.46 31.49 10.59
N GLY A 337 1.49 30.59 10.43
CA GLY A 337 0.86 29.84 11.53
C GLY A 337 0.00 30.68 12.47
N GLU A 338 -0.43 31.88 12.05
CA GLU A 338 -1.27 32.79 12.84
C GLU A 338 -2.76 32.42 12.81
N ILE A 339 -3.19 31.68 11.78
CA ILE A 339 -4.57 31.18 11.63
C ILE A 339 -4.58 29.70 11.25
N GLY A 340 -5.70 29.03 11.50
CA GLY A 340 -5.92 27.64 11.08
C GLY A 340 -6.25 27.50 9.58
N ALA A 341 -6.08 26.29 9.06
CA ALA A 341 -6.41 25.96 7.67
C ALA A 341 -7.92 26.10 7.39
N GLU A 342 -8.76 25.89 8.40
CA GLU A 342 -10.21 26.04 8.35
C GLU A 342 -10.62 27.48 8.04
N ASP A 343 -10.04 28.45 8.74
CA ASP A 343 -10.35 29.88 8.56
C ASP A 343 -9.93 30.38 7.17
N ALA A 344 -8.82 29.86 6.64
CA ALA A 344 -8.37 30.16 5.29
C ALA A 344 -9.28 29.49 4.24
N ALA A 345 -9.65 28.23 4.44
CA ALA A 345 -10.52 27.48 3.52
C ALA A 345 -11.91 28.09 3.39
N GLU A 346 -12.51 28.56 4.49
CA GLU A 346 -13.83 29.23 4.45
C GLU A 346 -13.80 30.52 3.62
N LEU A 347 -12.75 31.33 3.80
CA LEU A 347 -12.63 32.59 3.05
C LEU A 347 -12.35 32.36 1.55
N LEU A 348 -11.55 31.36 1.21
CA LEU A 348 -11.33 30.97 -0.19
C LEU A 348 -12.61 30.41 -0.82
N LEU A 349 -13.44 29.69 -0.05
CA LEU A 349 -14.73 29.20 -0.53
C LEU A 349 -15.70 30.35 -0.81
N ASP A 350 -15.74 31.37 0.05
CA ASP A 350 -16.51 32.61 -0.19
C ASP A 350 -16.05 33.29 -1.49
N PHE A 351 -14.73 33.39 -1.69
CA PHE A 351 -14.17 33.94 -2.91
C PHE A 351 -14.54 33.11 -4.14
N TRP A 352 -14.44 31.78 -4.07
CA TRP A 352 -14.81 30.86 -5.15
C TRP A 352 -16.27 31.01 -5.58
N PHE A 353 -17.19 31.05 -4.61
CA PHE A 353 -18.62 31.21 -4.89
C PHE A 353 -18.92 32.59 -5.45
N GLY A 354 -18.26 33.64 -4.94
CA GLY A 354 -18.36 34.97 -5.52
C GLY A 354 -17.91 35.02 -6.99
N GLN A 355 -16.88 34.26 -7.37
CA GLN A 355 -16.48 34.13 -8.78
C GLN A 355 -17.54 33.38 -9.61
N MET A 356 -18.15 32.32 -9.06
CA MET A 356 -19.20 31.55 -9.72
C MET A 356 -20.47 32.36 -10.00
N GLU A 357 -20.84 33.28 -9.11
CA GLU A 357 -22.00 34.17 -9.31
C GLU A 357 -21.84 35.13 -10.50
N THR A 358 -20.62 35.32 -11.02
CA THR A 358 -20.39 36.07 -12.26
C THR A 358 -20.78 35.29 -13.53
N LEU A 359 -21.15 34.00 -13.39
CA LEU A 359 -21.71 33.09 -14.39
C LEU A 359 -20.96 33.08 -15.73
N ARG A 360 -19.63 33.05 -15.68
CA ARG A 360 -18.80 32.89 -16.88
C ARG A 360 -18.64 31.41 -17.20
N VAL A 361 -19.09 30.99 -18.37
CA VAL A 361 -19.07 29.60 -18.84
C VAL A 361 -18.08 29.49 -20.00
N SER A 362 -17.25 28.45 -19.99
CA SER A 362 -16.44 28.03 -21.14
C SER A 362 -16.83 26.62 -21.58
N ASP A 363 -17.00 26.43 -22.89
CA ASP A 363 -17.22 25.12 -23.53
C ASP A 363 -15.92 24.43 -23.94
N GLU A 364 -14.78 25.08 -23.72
CA GLU A 364 -13.47 24.52 -24.03
C GLU A 364 -13.15 23.35 -23.08
N GLN A 365 -12.72 22.22 -23.64
CA GLN A 365 -12.26 21.05 -22.88
C GLN A 365 -10.78 21.19 -22.51
N ARG A 366 -10.44 22.25 -21.77
CA ARG A 366 -9.09 22.44 -21.24
C ARG A 366 -8.96 21.76 -19.88
N ASP A 367 -7.80 21.16 -19.64
CA ASP A 367 -7.45 20.50 -18.38
C ASP A 367 -7.45 21.53 -17.24
N MET A 368 -8.15 21.23 -16.13
CA MET A 368 -8.29 22.20 -15.04
C MET A 368 -6.98 22.42 -14.30
N ALA A 369 -6.15 21.39 -14.19
CA ALA A 369 -4.86 21.52 -13.53
C ALA A 369 -3.89 22.38 -14.35
N GLU A 370 -3.92 22.28 -15.68
CA GLU A 370 -3.21 23.21 -16.57
C GLU A 370 -3.70 24.64 -16.41
N LEU A 371 -5.02 24.87 -16.41
CA LEU A 371 -5.59 26.21 -16.21
C LEU A 371 -5.18 26.83 -14.87
N VAL A 372 -5.18 26.04 -13.80
CA VAL A 372 -4.71 26.48 -12.49
C VAL A 372 -3.20 26.78 -12.51
N GLY A 373 -2.40 25.94 -13.16
CA GLY A 373 -0.95 26.16 -13.30
C GLY A 373 -0.60 27.42 -14.11
N GLU A 374 -1.37 27.74 -15.16
CA GLU A 374 -1.16 28.94 -15.99
C GLU A 374 -1.35 30.25 -15.22
N LEU A 375 -2.20 30.25 -14.18
CA LEU A 375 -2.40 31.40 -13.30
C LEU A 375 -1.15 31.74 -12.48
N LEU A 376 -0.20 30.80 -12.34
CA LEU A 376 1.09 31.01 -11.69
C LEU A 376 2.13 31.61 -12.64
N VAL A 377 2.02 31.51 -13.97
CA VAL A 377 3.11 31.94 -14.89
C VAL A 377 3.35 33.46 -14.93
N GLN A 378 2.57 34.28 -14.21
CA GLN A 378 2.76 35.73 -14.12
C GLN A 378 3.55 36.10 -12.85
N GLU A 379 4.88 36.11 -12.94
CA GLU A 379 5.76 36.53 -11.84
C GLU A 379 5.42 37.95 -11.33
N PRO A 380 5.18 38.16 -10.02
CA PRO A 380 5.22 39.47 -9.43
C PRO A 380 6.68 39.93 -9.27
N GLY A 381 7.25 40.59 -10.29
CA GLY A 381 8.40 41.50 -10.19
C GLY A 381 9.68 40.95 -9.52
N GLY A 382 10.67 40.60 -10.36
CA GLY A 382 11.90 39.93 -9.94
C GLY A 382 12.86 40.68 -9.00
N ASP A 383 13.68 39.88 -8.32
CA ASP A 383 15.14 39.92 -8.40
C ASP A 383 15.67 38.52 -8.02
N GLY A 384 16.84 38.13 -8.53
CA GLY A 384 17.37 36.75 -8.50
C GLY A 384 17.65 36.16 -7.11
N GLY A 385 16.59 35.79 -6.39
CA GLY A 385 16.61 35.03 -5.14
C GLY A 385 16.47 33.54 -5.41
N LYS A 386 17.29 32.74 -4.73
CA LYS A 386 17.36 31.27 -4.82
C LYS A 386 15.97 30.65 -4.99
N THR A 387 15.77 29.93 -6.10
CA THR A 387 14.65 29.02 -6.28
C THR A 387 14.58 28.10 -5.06
N PRO A 388 13.48 28.11 -4.28
CA PRO A 388 13.25 27.08 -3.29
C PRO A 388 13.27 25.71 -3.99
N PRO A 389 13.63 24.62 -3.29
CA PRO A 389 13.47 23.28 -3.84
C PRO A 389 12.04 23.16 -4.38
N SER A 390 11.90 22.84 -5.67
CA SER A 390 10.59 22.78 -6.33
C SER A 390 9.69 21.77 -5.61
N ALA A 391 8.35 21.83 -5.76
CA ALA A 391 7.50 20.76 -5.23
C ALA A 391 7.95 19.38 -5.73
N GLU A 392 8.59 19.31 -6.90
CA GLU A 392 9.28 18.13 -7.44
C GLU A 392 10.43 17.63 -6.56
N ASP A 393 11.10 18.48 -5.79
CA ASP A 393 12.23 18.14 -4.92
C ASP A 393 11.76 17.63 -3.55
N ILE A 394 10.67 18.20 -3.02
CA ILE A 394 10.01 17.78 -1.78
C ILE A 394 9.21 16.50 -2.03
N LEU A 395 8.48 16.43 -3.15
CA LEU A 395 7.93 15.18 -3.65
C LEU A 395 9.05 14.20 -3.99
N LYS A 396 10.21 14.55 -4.55
CA LYS A 396 11.32 13.57 -4.71
C LYS A 396 11.94 13.09 -3.39
N MET A 397 11.81 13.82 -2.28
CA MET A 397 12.16 13.31 -0.96
C MET A 397 11.11 12.32 -0.42
N ILE A 398 9.82 12.56 -0.66
CA ILE A 398 8.70 11.70 -0.24
C ILE A 398 8.55 10.48 -1.20
N ILE A 399 8.67 10.72 -2.50
CA ILE A 399 8.69 9.79 -3.64
C ILE A 399 10.02 9.03 -3.69
N GLY A 400 11.15 9.57 -3.21
CA GLY A 400 12.37 8.80 -3.04
C GLY A 400 12.19 7.64 -2.06
N ALA A 401 11.31 7.80 -1.07
CA ALA A 401 10.86 6.73 -0.19
C ALA A 401 9.69 5.91 -0.79
N ALA A 402 8.86 6.50 -1.66
CA ALA A 402 7.71 5.84 -2.28
C ALA A 402 7.99 5.13 -3.64
N ILE A 403 9.09 5.41 -4.35
CA ILE A 403 9.51 4.67 -5.56
C ILE A 403 9.96 3.25 -5.17
N CYS A 404 10.43 3.06 -3.94
CA CYS A 404 10.61 1.74 -3.34
C CYS A 404 9.28 1.05 -2.95
N ARG A 405 8.12 1.72 -3.12
CA ARG A 405 6.78 1.24 -2.73
C ARG A 405 5.70 1.37 -3.80
N GLN A 406 5.97 1.92 -5.00
CA GLN A 406 4.97 1.93 -6.06
C GLN A 406 4.72 0.50 -6.53
N ARG A 407 3.50 0.04 -6.25
CA ARG A 407 2.97 -1.30 -6.44
C ARG A 407 2.24 -1.31 -7.80
N ILE A 408 2.89 -1.84 -8.84
CA ILE A 408 2.32 -1.93 -10.19
C ILE A 408 1.51 -3.22 -10.31
N ARG A 409 0.24 -3.13 -10.71
CA ARG A 409 -0.66 -4.29 -10.83
C ARG A 409 -0.52 -4.94 -12.20
N TRP A 410 0.09 -6.11 -12.24
CA TRP A 410 0.32 -6.92 -13.43
C TRP A 410 -0.79 -7.93 -13.64
N PRO A 411 -1.56 -7.91 -14.76
CA PRO A 411 -2.44 -9.02 -15.12
C PRO A 411 -1.60 -10.23 -15.57
N LEU A 412 -1.74 -11.37 -14.88
CA LEU A 412 -1.15 -12.66 -15.27
C LEU A 412 -1.89 -13.30 -16.45
N SER A 413 -3.06 -12.77 -16.84
CA SER A 413 -3.83 -13.26 -17.98
C SER A 413 -3.16 -12.85 -19.29
N PHE A 414 -2.49 -13.82 -19.93
CA PHE A 414 -2.09 -13.70 -21.33
C PHE A 414 -3.03 -14.56 -22.18
N PRO A 415 -3.53 -14.04 -23.32
CA PRO A 415 -4.22 -14.84 -24.31
C PRO A 415 -3.19 -15.69 -25.07
N MET A 416 -2.74 -16.78 -24.44
CA MET A 416 -2.03 -17.86 -25.09
C MET A 416 -2.94 -19.09 -25.08
N GLY A 417 -3.96 -19.04 -25.94
CA GLY A 417 -4.90 -20.14 -26.13
C GLY A 417 -6.18 -19.98 -25.30
N GLU A 418 -7.28 -20.42 -25.90
CA GLU A 418 -8.64 -20.38 -25.36
C GLU A 418 -8.76 -21.24 -24.10
N THR A 419 -8.48 -20.69 -22.92
CA THR A 419 -9.03 -21.18 -21.65
C THR A 419 -9.41 -20.01 -20.77
N ASP A 420 -10.66 -20.00 -20.31
CA ASP A 420 -11.21 -19.12 -19.29
C ASP A 420 -10.45 -19.35 -17.97
N ASP A 421 -9.31 -18.67 -17.80
CA ASP A 421 -8.65 -18.55 -16.51
C ASP A 421 -8.90 -17.13 -15.98
N GLU A 422 -9.45 -17.05 -14.76
CA GLU A 422 -9.70 -15.81 -14.04
C GLU A 422 -8.43 -14.93 -13.99
N GLU A 423 -8.59 -13.63 -14.29
CA GLU A 423 -7.47 -12.67 -14.33
C GLU A 423 -6.82 -12.53 -12.96
N LYS A 424 -5.78 -13.32 -12.69
CA LYS A 424 -4.94 -13.14 -11.51
C LYS A 424 -4.10 -11.88 -11.71
N THR A 425 -4.09 -10.97 -10.75
CA THR A 425 -3.20 -9.79 -10.79
C THR A 425 -2.12 -9.92 -9.73
N VAL A 426 -0.88 -9.53 -10.05
CA VAL A 426 0.25 -9.56 -9.12
C VAL A 426 0.84 -8.17 -8.99
N THR A 427 1.23 -7.79 -7.78
CA THR A 427 1.64 -6.42 -7.49
C THR A 427 3.16 -6.32 -7.27
N LEU A 428 3.88 -5.62 -8.15
CA LEU A 428 5.34 -5.50 -8.14
C LEU A 428 5.83 -4.11 -7.69
N PRO A 429 7.02 -3.99 -7.07
CA PRO A 429 7.68 -2.69 -6.92
C PRO A 429 8.14 -2.15 -8.29
N GLY A 430 7.96 -0.85 -8.54
CA GLY A 430 8.30 -0.20 -9.81
C GLY A 430 9.78 -0.14 -10.20
N VAL A 431 10.67 -0.78 -9.43
CA VAL A 431 12.12 -0.82 -9.69
C VAL A 431 12.64 -2.22 -9.39
N ILE A 432 13.20 -2.89 -10.40
CA ILE A 432 13.83 -4.21 -10.22
C ILE A 432 15.30 -4.14 -10.62
N ARG A 433 16.17 -4.78 -9.82
CA ARG A 433 17.62 -4.85 -10.03
C ARG A 433 17.99 -6.09 -10.82
N VAL A 434 18.73 -5.89 -11.92
CA VAL A 434 19.30 -6.96 -12.73
C VAL A 434 20.78 -6.66 -12.93
N SER A 435 21.61 -7.69 -13.07
CA SER A 435 22.98 -7.50 -13.54
C SER A 435 23.15 -8.01 -14.97
N GLY A 436 24.02 -7.34 -15.70
CA GLY A 436 24.37 -7.70 -17.07
C GLY A 436 25.88 -7.84 -17.20
N LYS A 437 26.31 -8.56 -18.22
CA LYS A 437 27.71 -8.64 -18.59
C LYS A 437 27.93 -7.81 -19.84
N GLN A 438 28.88 -6.89 -19.79
CA GLN A 438 29.29 -6.12 -20.96
C GLN A 438 30.20 -6.96 -21.84
N GLU A 439 29.87 -7.03 -23.13
CA GLU A 439 30.71 -7.60 -24.18
C GLU A 439 30.85 -6.57 -25.30
N ALA A 440 32.01 -5.90 -25.35
CA ALA A 440 32.28 -4.76 -26.26
C ALA A 440 31.31 -3.58 -26.06
N ASP A 441 30.60 -3.15 -27.11
CA ASP A 441 29.63 -2.06 -27.15
C ASP A 441 28.20 -2.52 -26.82
N VAL A 442 28.05 -3.71 -26.25
CA VAL A 442 26.74 -4.28 -25.91
C VAL A 442 26.73 -4.75 -24.46
N ILE A 443 25.63 -4.45 -23.76
CA ILE A 443 25.32 -5.03 -22.45
C ILE A 443 24.32 -6.16 -22.65
N CYS A 444 24.74 -7.38 -22.29
CA CYS A 444 23.90 -8.57 -22.34
C CYS A 444 23.27 -8.81 -20.97
N LEU A 445 21.94 -8.84 -20.91
CA LEU A 445 21.20 -9.13 -19.67
C LEU A 445 21.34 -10.62 -19.28
N ASP A 446 21.69 -10.92 -18.02
CA ASP A 446 21.82 -12.29 -17.53
C ASP A 446 20.66 -12.66 -16.60
N ILE A 447 19.80 -13.58 -17.07
CA ILE A 447 18.64 -14.12 -16.34
C ILE A 447 19.06 -14.76 -15.01
N ALA A 448 20.25 -15.35 -14.93
CA ALA A 448 20.72 -16.07 -13.74
C ALA A 448 21.30 -15.15 -12.65
N SER A 449 21.47 -13.86 -12.95
CA SER A 449 22.20 -12.92 -12.09
C SER A 449 21.29 -12.00 -11.26
N VAL A 450 19.99 -12.26 -11.29
CA VAL A 450 18.97 -11.46 -10.61
C VAL A 450 19.13 -11.56 -9.09
N SER A 451 19.57 -10.47 -8.47
CA SER A 451 19.64 -10.35 -7.01
C SER A 451 18.40 -9.63 -6.50
N VAL A 452 17.47 -10.41 -5.98
CA VAL A 452 16.25 -9.90 -5.33
C VAL A 452 16.52 -9.78 -3.82
N PRO A 453 16.07 -8.72 -3.13
CA PRO A 453 16.03 -8.72 -1.68
C PRO A 453 15.24 -9.93 -1.15
N PRO A 454 15.64 -10.57 -0.03
CA PRO A 454 15.01 -11.78 0.51
C PRO A 454 13.48 -11.67 0.71
N GLU A 455 12.99 -10.45 0.93
CA GLU A 455 11.59 -10.10 1.11
C GLU A 455 10.71 -10.26 -0.17
N MET A 456 11.30 -10.60 -1.33
CA MET A 456 10.59 -10.62 -2.63
C MET A 456 10.91 -11.83 -3.51
N GLU A 457 11.57 -12.87 -2.99
CA GLU A 457 12.15 -13.97 -3.78
C GLU A 457 11.14 -14.78 -4.61
N GLN A 458 9.89 -14.94 -4.18
CA GLN A 458 8.93 -15.82 -4.88
C GLN A 458 8.19 -15.17 -6.06
N ILE A 459 7.82 -13.88 -5.97
CA ILE A 459 7.00 -13.20 -6.99
C ILE A 459 7.85 -12.59 -8.11
N SER A 460 9.04 -12.10 -7.76
CA SER A 460 9.88 -11.33 -8.67
C SER A 460 10.67 -12.20 -9.66
N HIS A 461 11.04 -13.43 -9.30
CA HIS A 461 11.86 -14.29 -10.15
C HIS A 461 11.10 -14.85 -11.36
N GLU A 462 9.83 -15.24 -11.17
CA GLU A 462 8.97 -15.72 -12.25
C GLU A 462 8.65 -14.60 -13.26
N ILE A 463 8.31 -13.40 -12.76
CA ILE A 463 7.98 -12.26 -13.62
C ILE A 463 9.20 -11.78 -14.39
N LEU A 464 10.39 -11.76 -13.76
CA LEU A 464 11.61 -11.42 -14.48
C LEU A 464 12.00 -12.43 -15.54
N THR A 465 11.85 -13.73 -15.22
CA THR A 465 12.13 -14.79 -16.19
C THR A 465 11.22 -14.62 -17.40
N LYS A 466 9.92 -14.36 -17.19
CA LYS A 466 8.95 -14.10 -18.26
C LYS A 466 9.24 -12.80 -19.04
N LEU A 467 9.67 -11.73 -18.39
CA LEU A 467 10.06 -10.48 -19.05
C LEU A 467 11.29 -10.68 -19.96
N LEU A 468 12.32 -11.36 -19.43
CA LEU A 468 13.54 -11.65 -20.19
C LEU A 468 13.27 -12.66 -21.32
N GLU A 469 12.35 -13.62 -21.11
CA GLU A 469 11.83 -14.48 -22.17
C GLU A 469 11.06 -13.68 -23.25
N ARG A 470 10.27 -12.66 -22.88
CA ARG A 470 9.58 -11.77 -23.83
C ARG A 470 10.56 -10.96 -24.67
N LEU A 471 11.54 -10.33 -24.03
CA LEU A 471 12.64 -9.64 -24.74
C LEU A 471 13.32 -10.61 -25.71
N ASN A 472 13.69 -11.82 -25.27
CA ASN A 472 14.33 -12.81 -26.14
C ASN A 472 13.40 -13.40 -27.22
N SER A 473 12.08 -13.28 -27.06
CA SER A 473 11.11 -13.79 -28.03
C SER A 473 10.99 -12.91 -29.28
N GLY A 474 11.45 -11.65 -29.22
CA GLY A 474 11.34 -10.67 -30.30
C GLY A 474 9.90 -10.33 -30.70
N ARG A 475 8.92 -10.64 -29.85
CA ARG A 475 7.48 -10.44 -30.12
C ARG A 475 7.02 -9.01 -29.86
N GLU A 476 7.77 -8.26 -29.06
CA GLU A 476 7.40 -6.95 -28.55
C GLU A 476 8.59 -5.99 -28.56
N THR A 477 8.26 -4.70 -28.61
CA THR A 477 9.23 -3.62 -28.66
C THR A 477 9.31 -2.98 -27.29
N PHE A 478 10.51 -2.93 -26.74
CA PHE A 478 10.78 -2.22 -25.49
C PHE A 478 11.49 -0.92 -25.82
N TYR A 479 11.28 0.10 -25.00
CA TYR A 479 12.04 1.33 -25.05
C TYR A 479 13.10 1.29 -23.95
N TYR A 480 14.31 1.71 -24.28
CA TYR A 480 15.44 1.75 -23.35
C TYR A 480 16.06 3.15 -23.28
N GLN A 481 16.61 3.48 -22.11
CA GLN A 481 17.44 4.67 -21.92
C GLN A 481 18.51 4.40 -20.87
N VAL A 482 19.77 4.67 -21.22
CA VAL A 482 20.93 4.45 -20.36
C VAL A 482 21.28 5.75 -19.65
N LEU A 483 21.54 5.68 -18.34
CA LEU A 483 22.10 6.79 -17.58
C LEU A 483 23.58 6.51 -17.34
N LEU A 484 24.43 7.43 -17.77
CA LEU A 484 25.88 7.34 -17.69
C LEU A 484 26.43 8.45 -16.80
N LYS A 485 27.37 8.12 -15.92
CA LYS A 485 28.08 9.12 -15.13
C LYS A 485 29.32 9.62 -15.85
N ASN A 486 29.33 10.89 -16.24
CA ASN A 486 30.48 11.48 -16.92
C ASN A 486 31.71 11.58 -16.01
N PRO A 487 32.92 11.81 -16.56
CA PRO A 487 34.16 11.96 -15.77
C PRO A 487 34.14 13.12 -14.76
N GLU A 488 33.21 14.06 -14.89
CA GLU A 488 33.00 15.18 -13.97
C GLU A 488 32.03 14.82 -12.82
N GLY A 489 31.55 13.58 -12.79
CA GLY A 489 30.66 13.04 -11.75
C GLY A 489 29.17 13.34 -11.96
N ARG A 490 28.76 13.84 -13.13
CA ARG A 490 27.37 14.12 -13.48
C ARG A 490 26.76 13.03 -14.35
N TRP A 491 25.53 12.66 -14.02
CA TRP A 491 24.71 11.72 -14.80
C TRP A 491 24.09 12.40 -16.02
N SER A 492 24.12 11.72 -17.15
CA SER A 492 23.51 12.07 -18.44
C SER A 492 22.82 10.88 -19.08
N THR A 493 21.86 11.11 -19.97
CA THR A 493 21.20 10.06 -20.75
C THR A 493 22.01 9.68 -21.99
N PHE A 494 21.87 8.42 -22.40
CA PHE A 494 22.30 7.90 -23.68
C PHE A 494 21.31 6.80 -24.13
N PRO A 495 20.75 6.86 -25.35
CA PRO A 495 20.75 8.02 -26.23
C PRO A 495 20.02 9.21 -25.59
N ASP A 496 20.14 10.41 -26.20
CA ASP A 496 19.48 11.63 -25.71
C ASP A 496 17.96 11.43 -25.57
N LYS A 497 17.39 10.52 -26.36
CA LYS A 497 16.00 10.05 -26.28
C LYS A 497 15.96 8.54 -26.14
N PRO A 498 14.89 7.99 -25.56
CA PRO A 498 14.63 6.55 -25.56
C PRO A 498 14.72 5.93 -26.96
N GLU A 499 15.40 4.80 -27.05
CA GLU A 499 15.49 3.99 -28.27
C GLU A 499 14.74 2.68 -28.11
N GLU A 500 14.41 2.04 -29.24
CA GLU A 500 13.69 0.77 -29.25
C GLU A 500 14.66 -0.43 -29.23
N ILE A 501 14.28 -1.49 -28.53
CA ILE A 501 14.99 -2.77 -28.48
C ILE A 501 13.98 -3.93 -28.60
N TYR A 502 14.44 -5.03 -29.19
CA TYR A 502 13.63 -6.22 -29.48
C TYR A 502 14.27 -7.51 -28.94
N ASP A 503 15.42 -7.43 -28.28
CA ASP A 503 16.17 -8.54 -27.69
C ASP A 503 16.88 -8.13 -26.38
N LEU A 504 17.77 -8.97 -25.86
CA LEU A 504 18.47 -8.74 -24.59
C LEU A 504 19.78 -7.94 -24.75
N GLU A 505 20.05 -7.42 -25.96
CA GLU A 505 21.32 -6.79 -26.32
C GLU A 505 21.16 -5.27 -26.41
N ILE A 506 21.59 -4.56 -25.37
CA ILE A 506 21.45 -3.11 -25.31
C ILE A 506 22.74 -2.46 -25.84
N PRO A 507 22.70 -1.76 -26.98
CA PRO A 507 23.88 -1.09 -27.50
C PRO A 507 24.22 0.10 -26.61
N VAL A 508 25.49 0.19 -26.23
CA VAL A 508 26.02 1.24 -25.38
C VAL A 508 27.34 1.77 -25.96
N PRO A 509 27.72 3.02 -25.68
CA PRO A 509 28.98 3.56 -26.18
C PRO A 509 30.17 2.76 -25.62
N ASP A 510 31.26 2.63 -26.38
CA ASP A 510 32.53 1.99 -25.95
C ASP A 510 33.11 2.52 -24.61
N ILE A 511 32.58 3.64 -24.12
CA ILE A 511 33.03 4.39 -22.95
C ILE A 511 31.92 4.46 -21.89
N VAL A 512 31.15 3.38 -21.70
CA VAL A 512 30.34 3.27 -20.48
C VAL A 512 31.32 3.26 -19.31
N PRO A 513 31.29 4.27 -18.42
CA PRO A 513 32.08 4.25 -17.20
C PRO A 513 31.60 3.09 -16.32
N ASP A 514 32.45 2.62 -15.39
CA ASP A 514 32.12 1.49 -14.51
C ASP A 514 30.78 1.65 -13.76
N GLU A 515 30.27 2.89 -13.63
CA GLU A 515 28.98 3.28 -13.04
C GLU A 515 27.94 3.68 -14.12
N GLY A 516 26.99 2.79 -14.39
CA GLY A 516 25.88 3.03 -15.33
C GLY A 516 24.55 2.41 -14.88
N PHE A 517 23.44 3.04 -15.27
CA PHE A 517 22.09 2.47 -15.13
C PHE A 517 21.48 2.28 -16.50
N ILE A 518 20.66 1.25 -16.65
CA ILE A 518 19.81 1.09 -17.83
C ILE A 518 18.37 1.05 -17.36
N LEU A 519 17.54 1.87 -17.98
CA LEU A 519 16.10 1.93 -17.82
C LEU A 519 15.42 1.28 -19.01
N LEU A 520 14.40 0.46 -18.75
CA LEU A 520 13.61 -0.24 -19.77
C LEU A 520 12.12 -0.04 -19.46
N SER A 521 11.30 0.26 -20.47
CA SER A 521 9.82 0.28 -20.43
C SER A 521 9.24 -0.51 -21.61
N ASP A 522 8.10 -1.17 -21.40
CA ASP A 522 7.41 -1.97 -22.43
C ASP A 522 6.45 -1.14 -23.31
N THR A 523 6.14 0.11 -22.93
CA THR A 523 5.30 1.00 -23.73
C THR A 523 5.86 2.44 -23.81
N LYS A 524 5.56 3.11 -24.94
CA LYS A 524 5.80 4.53 -25.27
C LYS A 524 7.06 5.19 -24.68
N GLY A 525 8.05 5.50 -25.53
CA GLY A 525 9.28 6.20 -25.13
C GLY A 525 9.13 7.50 -24.33
N ASN A 526 8.05 8.28 -24.47
CA ASN A 526 7.87 9.54 -23.72
C ASN A 526 7.79 9.35 -22.19
N GLU A 527 7.32 8.20 -21.71
CA GLU A 527 7.21 7.90 -20.28
C GLU A 527 8.57 7.56 -19.67
N LEU A 528 9.38 6.85 -20.46
CA LEU A 528 10.76 6.53 -20.14
C LEU A 528 11.63 7.80 -20.08
N GLU A 529 11.44 8.75 -21.00
CA GLU A 529 12.17 10.03 -21.01
C GLU A 529 11.93 10.82 -19.72
N LYS A 530 10.66 10.96 -19.29
CA LYS A 530 10.30 11.62 -18.02
C LYS A 530 10.90 10.91 -16.80
N SER A 531 10.92 9.59 -16.83
CA SER A 531 11.45 8.77 -15.73
C SER A 531 12.98 8.87 -15.64
N ALA A 532 13.66 8.85 -16.78
CA ALA A 532 15.10 9.08 -16.88
C ALA A 532 15.47 10.48 -16.40
N GLU A 533 14.73 11.52 -16.79
CA GLU A 533 14.91 12.89 -16.30
C GLU A 533 14.75 12.96 -14.78
N ALA A 534 13.70 12.34 -14.23
CA ALA A 534 13.45 12.32 -12.80
C ALA A 534 14.60 11.64 -12.02
N MET A 535 15.07 10.48 -12.52
CA MET A 535 16.15 9.71 -11.92
C MET A 535 17.49 10.44 -12.02
N MET A 536 17.85 11.01 -13.17
CA MET A 536 19.05 11.84 -13.33
C MET A 536 19.06 13.02 -12.36
N LYS A 537 17.92 13.70 -12.18
CA LYS A 537 17.79 14.82 -11.24
C LYS A 537 18.04 14.36 -9.79
N SER A 538 17.67 13.13 -9.45
CA SER A 538 17.95 12.53 -8.14
C SER A 538 19.42 12.15 -7.97
N LEU A 539 19.97 11.42 -8.95
CA LEU A 539 21.37 10.97 -8.95
C LEU A 539 22.39 12.12 -8.98
N ASN A 540 22.04 13.26 -9.60
CA ASN A 540 22.87 14.45 -9.61
C ASN A 540 22.73 15.32 -8.34
N LYS A 541 21.67 15.15 -7.54
CA LYS A 541 21.49 15.87 -6.27
C LYS A 541 22.30 15.29 -5.12
N THR A 542 22.62 14.00 -5.17
CA THR A 542 23.47 13.31 -4.18
C THR A 542 24.97 13.61 -4.36
N GLY A 543 25.34 14.48 -5.31
CA GLY A 543 26.72 14.86 -5.62
C GLY A 543 27.36 15.88 -4.67
N LYS A 544 27.31 15.67 -3.35
CA LYS A 544 28.37 16.26 -2.50
C LYS A 544 29.61 15.35 -2.60
N PRO A 545 30.79 15.89 -2.92
CA PRO A 545 32.00 15.07 -3.02
C PRO A 545 32.30 14.45 -1.65
N GLY A 546 32.09 13.14 -1.52
CA GLY A 546 32.30 12.37 -0.28
C GLY A 546 31.14 11.46 0.15
N ASP A 547 29.94 11.60 -0.43
CA ASP A 547 28.87 10.60 -0.24
C ASP A 547 29.10 9.42 -1.18
N GLU A 548 29.50 8.28 -0.62
CA GLU A 548 29.56 7.02 -1.35
C GLU A 548 28.15 6.66 -1.83
N SER A 549 27.91 6.70 -3.14
CA SER A 549 26.64 6.27 -3.71
C SER A 549 26.43 4.79 -3.38
N LYS A 550 25.40 4.48 -2.58
CA LYS A 550 25.00 3.11 -2.18
C LYS A 550 24.55 2.20 -3.34
N VAL A 551 24.70 2.63 -4.58
CA VAL A 551 24.17 1.95 -5.74
C VAL A 551 25.33 1.39 -6.54
N SER A 552 25.35 0.06 -6.70
CA SER A 552 26.41 -0.65 -7.40
C SER A 552 26.52 -0.15 -8.84
N SER A 553 27.75 -0.11 -9.32
CA SER A 553 28.12 0.41 -10.62
C SER A 553 27.56 -0.41 -11.80
N SER A 554 27.11 -1.64 -11.50
CA SER A 554 26.49 -2.63 -12.39
C SER A 554 24.96 -2.77 -12.22
N THR A 555 24.29 -1.75 -11.66
CA THR A 555 22.86 -1.83 -11.36
C THR A 555 22.02 -1.46 -12.58
N LEU A 556 21.31 -2.43 -13.15
CA LEU A 556 20.22 -2.18 -14.09
C LEU A 556 18.93 -1.81 -13.31
N ILE A 557 18.13 -0.85 -13.78
CA ILE A 557 16.84 -0.48 -13.17
C ILE A 557 15.74 -0.63 -14.21
N ILE A 558 14.91 -1.64 -14.11
CA ILE A 558 13.78 -1.81 -15.03
C ILE A 558 12.59 -1.01 -14.53
N LEU A 559 12.00 -0.19 -15.40
CA LEU A 559 10.75 0.54 -15.16
C LEU A 559 9.64 -0.19 -15.89
N VAL A 560 9.00 -1.09 -15.17
CA VAL A 560 7.89 -1.86 -15.74
C VAL A 560 6.68 -0.92 -15.82
N GLU A 561 6.20 -0.61 -17.01
CA GLU A 561 4.86 -0.07 -17.23
C GLU A 561 3.93 -1.25 -17.55
N ILE A 562 2.63 -1.12 -17.30
CA ILE A 562 1.63 -2.20 -17.44
C ILE A 562 0.44 -1.69 -18.23
#